data_AF-A0A6P4E9Q5-F1
#
_entry.id   AF-A0A6P4E9Q5-F1
#
_cell.length_a   1.000
_cell.length_b   1.000
_cell.length_c   1.000
_cell.angle_alpha   90.00
_cell.angle_beta   90.00
_cell.angle_gamma   90.00
#
_symmetry.space_group_name_H-M   'P 1'
#
loop_
_entity.id
_entity.type
_entity.pdbx_description
1 polymer ?
#
loop_
_entity_poly.entity_id
_entity_poly.type
_entity_poly.pdbx_seq_one_letter_code
_entity_poly.pdbx_strand_id
1 'polypeptide(L)'
;MVQIKLTLFLLIKQCVPYEQCNEGLMVAEKFYPDRSRTTMDEQCHYMEKCCNIQDTLSTPTLPAEATNWPCGGRHDLWYYLRPLGYKQREAKFGEFPWLVAVYGAEGYLCSGALITPLAVVTTAHCVQSVEPGKLRLVAGEWDAAVELEPQPHQERSVTESVLHPNYTQMPVAHNMAIILVDK
;
A
#
# COMPACT_ATOMS: atom_id res chain seq x y z
N MET A 1 10.30 -0.67 -59.59
CA MET A 1 9.86 0.28 -58.54
C MET A 1 9.50 -0.56 -57.32
N VAL A 2 10.47 -0.79 -56.42
CA VAL A 2 10.26 -1.62 -55.23
C VAL A 2 9.70 -0.69 -54.15
N GLN A 3 8.41 -0.82 -53.84
CA GLN A 3 7.84 -0.17 -52.66
C GLN A 3 8.41 -0.85 -51.42
N ILE A 4 9.40 -0.20 -50.81
CA ILE A 4 9.80 -0.47 -49.44
C ILE A 4 8.62 -0.03 -48.58
N LYS A 5 7.79 -0.98 -48.13
CA LYS A 5 6.88 -0.75 -47.01
C LYS A 5 7.77 -0.48 -45.80
N LEU A 6 7.97 0.80 -45.47
CA LEU A 6 8.33 1.18 -44.12
C LEU A 6 7.12 0.78 -43.26
N THR A 7 7.17 -0.40 -42.67
CA THR A 7 6.32 -0.73 -41.54
C THR A 7 6.80 0.16 -40.42
N LEU A 8 6.20 1.35 -40.32
CA LEU A 8 6.28 2.18 -39.13
C LEU A 8 5.63 1.34 -38.02
N PHE A 9 6.42 0.52 -37.33
CA PHE A 9 6.05 0.04 -36.02
C PHE A 9 5.99 1.30 -35.16
N LEU A 10 4.83 1.96 -35.15
CA LEU A 10 4.46 2.86 -34.08
C LEU A 10 4.67 2.04 -32.81
N LEU A 11 5.73 2.34 -32.07
CA LEU A 11 5.95 1.83 -30.73
C LEU A 11 4.82 2.42 -29.89
N ILE A 12 3.67 1.76 -29.90
CA ILE A 12 2.55 2.14 -29.06
C ILE A 12 3.04 1.92 -27.62
N LYS A 13 3.02 2.99 -26.85
CA LYS A 13 3.41 2.99 -25.44
C LYS A 13 2.18 3.08 -24.56
N GLN A 14 2.30 2.54 -23.36
CA GLN A 14 1.28 2.60 -22.32
C GLN A 14 1.91 2.77 -20.95
N CYS A 15 1.20 3.41 -20.03
CA CYS A 15 1.60 3.46 -18.63
C CYS A 15 1.23 2.13 -17.97
N VAL A 16 2.19 1.49 -17.33
CA VAL A 16 2.01 0.23 -16.59
C VAL A 16 2.76 0.30 -15.25
N PRO A 17 2.36 -0.48 -14.24
CA PRO A 17 3.16 -0.65 -13.03
C PRO A 17 4.60 -1.04 -13.36
N TYR A 18 5.57 -0.60 -12.56
CA TYR A 18 6.99 -0.86 -12.80
C TYR A 18 7.28 -2.36 -12.96
N GLU A 19 6.62 -3.20 -12.19
CA GLU A 19 6.74 -4.66 -12.20
C GLU A 19 6.24 -5.30 -13.51
N GLN A 20 5.46 -4.57 -14.30
CA GLN A 20 4.87 -5.03 -15.55
C GLN A 20 5.62 -4.51 -16.79
N CYS A 21 6.71 -3.76 -16.63
CA CYS A 21 7.57 -3.42 -17.78
C CYS A 21 8.81 -4.31 -17.78
N ASN A 22 9.10 -4.96 -18.91
CA ASN A 22 10.28 -5.81 -19.11
C ASN A 22 11.59 -4.99 -19.26
N GLU A 23 11.74 -3.99 -18.41
CA GLU A 23 12.92 -3.16 -18.26
C GLU A 23 13.43 -3.35 -16.85
N GLY A 24 14.53 -4.08 -16.67
CA GLY A 24 15.02 -4.41 -15.34
C GLY A 24 16.13 -5.45 -15.34
N LEU A 25 16.45 -5.94 -14.14
CA LEU A 25 17.49 -6.93 -13.91
C LEU A 25 16.89 -8.18 -13.29
N MET A 26 17.28 -9.35 -13.78
CA MET A 26 17.00 -10.63 -13.15
C MET A 26 18.18 -11.02 -12.25
N VAL A 27 17.94 -11.14 -10.94
CA VAL A 27 18.95 -11.58 -9.96
C VAL A 27 18.38 -12.71 -9.12
N ALA A 28 19.01 -13.89 -9.17
CA ALA A 28 18.57 -15.08 -8.44
C ALA A 28 17.07 -15.39 -8.63
N GLU A 29 16.63 -15.47 -9.89
CA GLU A 29 15.23 -15.74 -10.31
C GLU A 29 14.21 -14.67 -9.90
N LYS A 30 14.64 -13.57 -9.29
CA LYS A 30 13.79 -12.42 -8.96
C LYS A 30 13.99 -11.30 -9.97
N PHE A 31 12.89 -10.78 -10.52
CA PHE A 31 12.90 -9.60 -11.37
C PHE A 31 12.94 -8.32 -10.53
N TYR A 32 13.84 -7.41 -10.89
CA TYR A 32 14.00 -6.09 -10.32
C TYR A 32 13.70 -5.06 -11.40
N PRO A 33 12.51 -4.44 -11.40
CA PRO A 33 12.16 -3.49 -12.44
C PRO A 33 13.02 -2.22 -12.33
N ASP A 34 13.38 -1.67 -13.48
CA ASP A 34 14.07 -0.39 -13.57
C ASP A 34 13.10 0.75 -13.22
N ARG A 35 13.36 1.38 -12.07
CA ARG A 35 12.61 2.53 -11.56
C ARG A 35 13.24 3.88 -11.89
N SER A 36 14.18 3.91 -12.84
CA SER A 36 14.66 5.17 -13.42
C SER A 36 13.51 5.89 -14.12
N ARG A 37 13.43 7.21 -13.92
CA ARG A 37 12.38 8.04 -14.51
C ARG A 37 12.94 8.81 -15.70
N THR A 38 12.32 8.63 -16.85
CA THR A 38 12.63 9.32 -18.10
C THR A 38 11.64 10.45 -18.34
N THR A 39 11.91 11.32 -19.32
CA THR A 39 10.97 12.39 -19.72
C THR A 39 9.63 11.85 -20.25
N MET A 40 9.59 10.61 -20.74
CA MET A 40 8.36 9.97 -21.19
C MET A 40 7.47 9.53 -20.02
N ASP A 41 8.06 9.31 -18.84
CA ASP A 41 7.34 8.90 -17.62
C ASP A 41 6.71 10.09 -16.87
N GLU A 42 6.93 11.32 -17.33
CA GLU A 42 6.28 12.51 -16.77
C GLU A 42 4.78 12.53 -17.05
N GLN A 43 4.33 11.80 -18.08
CA GLN A 43 2.91 11.67 -18.44
C GLN A 43 2.19 10.55 -17.67
N CYS A 44 2.94 9.63 -17.05
CA CYS A 44 2.40 8.53 -16.26
C CYS A 44 2.35 8.89 -14.78
N HIS A 45 1.54 8.16 -14.01
CA HIS A 45 1.54 8.30 -12.56
C HIS A 45 2.93 7.99 -11.99
N TYR A 46 3.29 8.55 -10.83
CA TYR A 46 4.63 8.35 -10.26
C TYR A 46 4.92 6.89 -9.86
N MET A 47 3.87 6.07 -9.74
CA MET A 47 3.92 4.62 -9.52
C MET A 47 3.95 3.78 -10.81
N GLU A 48 3.89 4.42 -11.97
CA GLU A 48 3.87 3.77 -13.27
C GLU A 48 5.09 4.15 -14.12
N LYS A 49 5.34 3.37 -15.16
CA LYS A 49 6.36 3.60 -16.18
C LYS A 49 5.74 3.54 -17.58
N CYS A 50 6.23 4.38 -18.48
CA CYS A 50 5.87 4.39 -19.88
C CYS A 50 6.57 3.23 -20.62
N CYS A 51 5.88 2.11 -20.77
CA CYS A 51 6.41 0.90 -21.37
C CYS A 51 5.92 0.70 -22.80
N ASN A 52 6.72 0.06 -23.65
CA ASN A 52 6.21 -0.40 -24.95
C ASN A 52 5.21 -1.55 -24.72
N ILE A 53 4.14 -1.60 -25.52
CA ILE A 53 3.16 -2.70 -25.43
C ILE A 53 3.81 -4.07 -25.58
N GLN A 54 4.83 -4.19 -26.44
CA GLN A 54 5.55 -5.45 -26.66
C GLN A 54 6.42 -5.89 -25.47
N ASP A 55 6.81 -4.95 -24.62
CA ASP A 55 7.64 -5.17 -23.44
C ASP A 55 6.78 -5.26 -22.16
N THR A 56 5.45 -5.25 -22.29
CA THR A 56 4.55 -5.36 -21.15
C THR A 56 4.44 -6.82 -20.69
N LEU A 57 4.76 -7.06 -19.43
CA LEU A 57 4.61 -8.34 -18.76
C LEU A 57 3.20 -8.49 -18.18
N SER A 58 2.74 -9.73 -18.03
CA SER A 58 1.51 -10.03 -17.30
C SER A 58 1.66 -9.69 -15.81
N THR A 59 0.55 -9.30 -15.16
CA THR A 59 0.50 -9.01 -13.72
C THR A 59 1.21 -10.12 -12.91
N PRO A 60 2.20 -9.78 -12.06
CA PRO A 60 2.85 -10.76 -11.22
C PRO A 60 1.84 -11.47 -10.33
N THR A 61 1.92 -12.79 -10.24
CA THR A 61 1.21 -13.54 -9.21
C THR A 61 1.84 -13.17 -7.87
N LEU A 62 1.06 -12.58 -6.96
CA LEU A 62 1.55 -12.28 -5.61
C LEU A 62 2.13 -13.55 -4.99
N PRO A 63 3.34 -13.50 -4.37
CA PRO A 63 3.90 -14.66 -3.71
C PRO A 63 2.91 -15.18 -2.66
N ALA A 64 2.85 -16.51 -2.52
CA ALA A 64 2.04 -17.17 -1.50
C ALA A 64 2.31 -16.56 -0.11
N GLU A 65 1.23 -16.33 0.65
CA GLU A 65 1.27 -15.72 1.98
C GLU A 65 2.34 -16.37 2.87
N ALA A 66 3.22 -15.55 3.45
CA ALA A 66 4.20 -16.03 4.41
C ALA A 66 3.46 -16.58 5.63
N THR A 67 3.75 -17.81 6.05
CA THR A 67 3.05 -18.46 7.17
C THR A 67 3.59 -18.04 8.55
N ASN A 68 4.69 -17.27 8.59
CA ASN A 68 5.33 -16.80 9.82
C ASN A 68 5.57 -15.29 9.75
N TRP A 69 4.69 -14.51 10.37
CA TRP A 69 4.81 -13.06 10.45
C TRP A 69 5.48 -12.66 11.78
N PRO A 70 6.77 -12.25 11.79
CA PRO A 70 7.36 -11.64 12.96
C PRO A 70 6.73 -10.26 13.22
N CYS A 71 6.54 -9.90 14.49
CA CYS A 71 6.05 -8.57 14.85
C CYS A 71 7.19 -7.54 14.88
N GLY A 72 6.86 -6.25 14.68
CA GLY A 72 7.80 -5.13 14.78
C GLY A 72 8.88 -5.05 13.68
N GLY A 73 8.80 -5.90 12.64
CA GLY A 73 9.72 -5.87 11.52
C GLY A 73 9.49 -4.68 10.59
N ARG A 74 10.34 -3.67 10.65
CA ARG A 74 10.34 -2.56 9.66
C ARG A 74 10.87 -3.06 8.33
N HIS A 75 10.11 -2.86 7.25
CA HIS A 75 10.61 -3.18 5.91
C HIS A 75 11.42 -1.99 5.38
N ASP A 76 12.72 -1.96 5.68
CA ASP A 76 13.64 -0.97 5.11
C ASP A 76 14.12 -1.39 3.71
N LEU A 77 13.18 -1.58 2.79
CA LEU A 77 13.43 -1.96 1.40
C LEU A 77 13.90 -0.73 0.61
N TRP A 78 15.09 -0.20 0.97
CA TRP A 78 15.71 0.98 0.36
C TRP A 78 15.84 0.93 -1.17
N TYR A 79 15.84 -0.28 -1.74
CA TYR A 79 16.02 -0.54 -3.17
C TYR A 79 14.70 -0.69 -3.94
N TYR A 80 13.60 -1.06 -3.27
CA TYR A 80 12.40 -1.50 -4.00
C TYR A 80 11.41 -0.40 -4.33
N LEU A 81 11.28 0.67 -3.54
CA LEU A 81 10.12 1.59 -3.65
C LEU A 81 10.45 3.05 -3.33
N ARG A 82 11.63 3.54 -3.74
CA ARG A 82 11.90 4.99 -3.77
C ARG A 82 11.82 5.52 -5.20
N PRO A 83 10.63 5.93 -5.69
CA PRO A 83 10.56 6.77 -6.87
C PRO A 83 11.39 8.04 -6.67
N LEU A 84 12.11 8.46 -7.69
CA LEU A 84 12.74 9.79 -7.73
C LEU A 84 11.63 10.84 -7.63
N GLY A 85 11.60 11.59 -6.53
CA GLY A 85 10.48 12.49 -6.16
C GLY A 85 10.05 12.38 -4.69
N TYR A 86 10.51 11.33 -3.99
CA TYR A 86 10.29 11.11 -2.55
C TYR A 86 10.64 12.34 -1.71
N LYS A 87 9.68 12.85 -0.94
CA LYS A 87 9.96 13.89 0.06
C LYS A 87 10.53 13.21 1.30
N GLN A 88 11.52 13.82 1.93
CA GLN A 88 12.23 13.27 3.12
C GLN A 88 11.32 12.84 4.30
N ARG A 89 10.01 13.11 4.25
CA ARG A 89 9.03 12.87 5.32
C ARG A 89 7.99 11.80 4.98
N GLU A 90 8.16 11.03 3.90
CA GLU A 90 7.05 10.24 3.33
C GLU A 90 6.91 8.76 3.66
N ALA A 91 7.76 8.03 4.37
CA ALA A 91 7.67 6.56 4.48
C ALA A 91 7.64 5.80 3.13
N LYS A 92 8.36 4.68 3.06
CA LYS A 92 8.34 3.80 1.89
C LYS A 92 7.09 2.94 1.93
N PHE A 93 6.62 2.50 0.77
CA PHE A 93 5.56 1.50 0.70
C PHE A 93 5.92 0.28 1.56
N GLY A 94 4.98 -0.10 2.43
CA GLY A 94 5.13 -1.23 3.34
C GLY A 94 6.19 -1.06 4.43
N GLU A 95 6.75 0.14 4.65
CA GLU A 95 7.82 0.35 5.64
C GLU A 95 7.40 0.01 7.07
N PHE A 96 6.14 0.32 7.41
CA PHE A 96 5.51 0.03 8.69
C PHE A 96 4.25 -0.83 8.46
N PRO A 97 4.39 -2.15 8.23
CA PRO A 97 3.27 -3.02 7.82
C PRO A 97 2.11 -3.08 8.82
N TRP A 98 2.37 -2.75 10.08
CA TRP A 98 1.36 -2.74 11.13
C TRP A 98 0.50 -1.47 11.17
N LEU A 99 0.80 -0.44 10.37
CA LEU A 99 -0.03 0.77 10.38
C LEU A 99 -1.42 0.48 9.81
N VAL A 100 -2.44 0.89 10.55
CA VAL A 100 -3.85 0.72 10.16
C VAL A 100 -4.55 2.07 10.22
N ALA A 101 -5.28 2.43 9.18
CA ALA A 101 -6.17 3.57 9.19
C ALA A 101 -7.55 3.18 9.71
N VAL A 102 -8.11 4.00 10.60
CA VAL A 102 -9.43 3.82 11.21
C VAL A 102 -10.38 4.88 10.63
N TYR A 103 -11.40 4.43 9.90
CA TYR A 103 -12.42 5.29 9.32
C TYR A 103 -13.76 5.13 10.05
N GLY A 104 -14.48 6.24 10.18
CA GLY A 104 -15.90 6.26 10.52
C GLY A 104 -16.73 6.65 9.29
N ALA A 105 -18.03 6.87 9.50
CA ALA A 105 -18.94 7.26 8.44
C ALA A 105 -18.58 8.60 7.75
N GLU A 106 -17.95 9.52 8.49
CA GLU A 106 -17.58 10.86 8.00
C GLU A 106 -16.14 10.93 7.45
N GLY A 107 -15.42 9.81 7.42
CA GLY A 107 -14.06 9.73 6.91
C GLY A 107 -13.03 9.25 7.93
N TYR A 108 -11.77 9.64 7.71
CA TYR A 108 -10.65 9.22 8.55
C TYR A 108 -10.81 9.76 9.97
N LEU A 109 -10.70 8.88 10.96
CA LEU A 109 -10.71 9.24 12.36
C LEU A 109 -9.29 9.27 12.91
N CYS A 110 -8.63 8.11 12.90
CA CYS A 110 -7.38 7.89 13.60
C CYS A 110 -6.55 6.79 12.96
N SER A 111 -5.35 6.57 13.50
CA SER A 111 -4.51 5.42 13.17
C SER A 111 -4.55 4.39 14.30
N GLY A 112 -4.19 3.16 13.96
CA GLY A 112 -3.94 2.07 14.89
C GLY A 112 -2.72 1.26 14.48
N ALA A 113 -2.36 0.30 15.31
CA ALA A 113 -1.32 -0.68 15.01
C ALA A 113 -1.88 -2.10 15.08
N LEU A 114 -1.65 -2.88 14.04
CA LEU A 114 -1.97 -4.30 14.00
C LEU A 114 -1.08 -5.05 15.01
N ILE A 115 -1.70 -5.69 16.00
CA ILE A 115 -1.00 -6.44 17.05
C ILE A 115 -1.17 -7.95 16.88
N THR A 116 -2.24 -8.38 16.22
CA THR A 116 -2.48 -9.75 15.76
C THR A 116 -3.23 -9.69 14.42
N PRO A 117 -3.35 -10.78 13.66
CA PRO A 117 -4.12 -10.78 12.40
C PRO A 117 -5.58 -10.30 12.53
N LEU A 118 -6.16 -10.33 13.73
CA LEU A 118 -7.57 -9.98 13.98
C LEU A 118 -7.73 -8.88 15.04
N ALA A 119 -6.65 -8.22 15.45
CA ALA A 119 -6.71 -7.20 16.50
C ALA A 119 -5.81 -6.00 16.21
N VAL A 120 -6.37 -4.80 16.39
CA VAL A 120 -5.70 -3.51 16.20
C VAL A 120 -5.76 -2.73 17.50
N VAL A 121 -4.62 -2.22 17.96
CA VAL A 121 -4.58 -1.27 19.07
C VAL A 121 -4.73 0.16 18.55
N THR A 122 -5.56 0.95 19.22
CA THR A 122 -5.71 2.39 18.96
C THR A 122 -6.01 3.10 20.29
N THR A 123 -6.53 4.32 20.22
CA THR A 123 -6.89 5.13 21.38
C THR A 123 -8.41 5.08 21.63
N ALA A 124 -8.80 5.09 22.90
CA ALA A 124 -10.22 5.04 23.29
C ALA A 124 -11.02 6.23 22.77
N HIS A 125 -10.45 7.45 22.82
CA HIS A 125 -11.12 8.66 22.37
C HIS A 125 -11.50 8.63 20.87
N CYS A 126 -10.80 7.85 20.04
CA CYS A 126 -11.10 7.74 18.62
C CYS A 126 -12.36 6.93 18.34
N VAL A 127 -12.66 5.95 19.19
CA VAL A 127 -13.73 4.95 18.95
C VAL A 127 -14.86 5.00 19.98
N GLN A 128 -14.72 5.76 21.07
CA GLN A 128 -15.71 5.82 22.16
C GLN A 128 -17.13 6.22 21.73
N SER A 129 -17.26 7.01 20.66
CA SER A 129 -18.52 7.59 20.20
C SER A 129 -18.95 7.05 18.84
N VAL A 130 -18.31 5.97 18.36
CA VAL A 130 -18.60 5.36 17.07
C VAL A 130 -18.98 3.90 17.30
N GLU A 131 -20.15 3.52 16.79
CA GLU A 131 -20.59 2.12 16.85
C GLU A 131 -19.63 1.23 16.03
N PRO A 132 -19.25 0.04 16.52
CA PRO A 132 -18.39 -0.90 15.80
C PRO A 132 -18.75 -1.09 14.32
N GLY A 133 -20.02 -1.33 14.00
CA GLY A 133 -20.47 -1.54 12.61
C GLY A 133 -20.36 -0.31 11.69
N LYS A 134 -20.05 0.87 12.23
CA LYS A 134 -19.78 2.10 11.46
C LYS A 134 -18.29 2.37 11.28
N LEU A 135 -17.43 1.53 11.86
CA LEU A 135 -15.99 1.60 11.71
C LEU A 135 -15.53 0.70 10.56
N ARG A 136 -14.57 1.21 9.79
CA ARG A 136 -13.86 0.48 8.74
C ARG A 136 -12.36 0.60 8.99
N LEU A 137 -11.67 -0.54 9.06
CA LEU A 137 -10.22 -0.57 9.18
C LEU A 137 -9.58 -0.85 7.83
N VAL A 138 -8.54 -0.10 7.49
CA VAL A 138 -7.74 -0.27 6.28
C VAL A 138 -6.29 -0.53 6.67
N ALA A 139 -5.77 -1.71 6.36
CA ALA A 139 -4.39 -2.11 6.63
C ALA A 139 -3.61 -2.26 5.32
N GLY A 140 -2.30 -2.01 5.34
CA GLY A 140 -1.45 -2.11 4.14
C GLY A 140 -1.58 -0.94 3.15
N GLU A 141 -2.28 0.13 3.53
CA GLU A 141 -2.38 1.36 2.76
C GLU A 141 -1.08 2.17 2.82
N TRP A 142 -0.74 2.86 1.73
CA TRP A 142 0.39 3.77 1.61
C TRP A 142 0.00 5.13 1.02
N ASP A 143 -0.56 5.20 -0.19
CA ASP A 143 -1.07 6.43 -0.80
C ASP A 143 -2.58 6.32 -1.06
N ALA A 144 -3.37 6.76 -0.07
CA ALA A 144 -4.82 6.75 -0.11
C ALA A 144 -5.46 7.58 -1.25
N ALA A 145 -4.67 8.28 -2.07
CA ALA A 145 -5.15 8.97 -3.27
C ALA A 145 -5.26 8.06 -4.51
N VAL A 146 -4.62 6.88 -4.50
CA VAL A 146 -4.53 5.97 -5.64
C VAL A 146 -4.63 4.50 -5.22
N GLU A 147 -4.79 3.61 -6.19
CA GLU A 147 -4.75 2.15 -6.01
C GLU A 147 -3.80 1.53 -7.05
N LEU A 148 -2.55 1.98 -7.01
CA LEU A 148 -1.50 1.60 -7.98
C LEU A 148 -0.33 0.85 -7.31
N GLU A 149 -0.48 0.55 -6.02
CA GLU A 149 0.49 -0.14 -5.20
C GLU A 149 0.68 -1.60 -5.64
N PRO A 150 1.91 -2.16 -5.49
CA PRO A 150 2.18 -3.55 -5.86
C PRO A 150 1.37 -4.58 -5.07
N GLN A 151 0.94 -4.24 -3.84
CA GLN A 151 0.04 -5.05 -3.05
C GLN A 151 -1.14 -4.17 -2.61
N PRO A 152 -2.39 -4.64 -2.78
CA PRO A 152 -3.55 -3.87 -2.39
C PRO A 152 -3.66 -3.80 -0.86
N HIS A 153 -4.27 -2.71 -0.36
CA HIS A 153 -4.69 -2.64 1.02
C HIS A 153 -5.79 -3.69 1.32
N GLN A 154 -5.97 -3.99 2.59
CA GLN A 154 -7.06 -4.83 3.07
C GLN A 154 -8.02 -4.03 3.94
N GLU A 155 -9.29 -4.12 3.61
CA GLU A 155 -10.36 -3.56 4.43
C GLU A 155 -11.01 -4.65 5.28
N ARG A 156 -11.31 -4.31 6.53
CA ARG A 156 -12.04 -5.20 7.45
C ARG A 156 -13.10 -4.45 8.25
N SER A 157 -14.19 -5.15 8.52
CA SER A 157 -15.27 -4.66 9.36
C SER A 157 -14.95 -4.88 10.83
N VAL A 158 -15.36 -3.94 11.66
CA VAL A 158 -15.12 -4.04 13.11
C VAL A 158 -16.23 -4.85 13.76
N THR A 159 -15.83 -5.90 14.47
CA THR A 159 -16.74 -6.73 15.27
C THR A 159 -16.97 -6.10 16.65
N GLU A 160 -15.90 -5.61 17.29
CA GLU A 160 -15.97 -5.06 18.64
C GLU A 160 -14.90 -3.99 18.88
N SER A 161 -15.23 -2.97 19.67
CA SER A 161 -14.27 -2.00 20.20
C SER A 161 -14.23 -2.09 21.73
N VAL A 162 -13.11 -2.56 22.27
CA VAL A 162 -12.88 -2.74 23.71
C VAL A 162 -12.08 -1.56 24.22
N LEU A 163 -12.74 -0.64 24.91
CA LEU A 163 -12.08 0.49 25.58
C LEU A 163 -11.39 0.01 26.86
N HIS A 164 -10.30 0.66 27.24
CA HIS A 164 -9.69 0.43 28.53
C HIS A 164 -10.71 0.71 29.66
N PRO A 165 -10.90 -0.17 30.65
CA PRO A 165 -11.99 -0.06 31.64
C PRO A 165 -11.92 1.21 32.49
N ASN A 166 -10.70 1.73 32.71
CA ASN A 166 -10.47 2.97 33.46
C ASN A 166 -10.30 4.21 32.56
N TYR A 167 -10.70 4.14 31.29
CA TYR A 167 -10.62 5.30 30.40
C TYR A 167 -11.50 6.45 30.91
N THR A 168 -10.92 7.65 30.97
CA THR A 168 -11.62 8.89 31.29
C THR A 168 -11.33 9.92 30.22
N GLN A 169 -12.35 10.69 29.81
CA GLN A 169 -12.19 11.76 28.82
C GLN A 169 -11.72 13.09 29.45
N MET A 170 -12.08 13.35 30.72
CA MET A 170 -11.68 14.55 31.46
C MET A 170 -11.35 14.20 32.94
N PRO A 171 -10.07 14.18 33.35
CA PRO A 171 -8.87 14.30 32.51
C PRO A 171 -8.73 13.11 31.55
N VAL A 172 -7.96 13.27 30.47
CA VAL A 172 -7.66 12.17 29.55
C VAL A 172 -6.70 11.19 30.26
N ALA A 173 -7.19 10.03 30.67
CA ALA A 173 -6.40 8.96 31.27
C ALA A 173 -6.78 7.60 30.67
N HIS A 174 -5.82 6.68 30.58
CA HIS A 174 -5.99 5.34 29.99
C HIS A 174 -6.61 5.35 28.57
N ASN A 175 -6.14 6.28 27.73
CA ASN A 175 -6.66 6.52 26.38
C ASN A 175 -6.20 5.43 25.39
N MET A 176 -6.70 4.20 25.57
CA MET A 176 -6.33 3.01 24.81
C MET A 176 -7.57 2.16 24.54
N ALA A 177 -7.65 1.60 23.33
CA ALA A 177 -8.68 0.63 22.96
C ALA A 177 -8.10 -0.46 22.05
N ILE A 178 -8.73 -1.63 22.07
CA ILE A 178 -8.47 -2.71 21.14
C ILE A 178 -9.69 -2.86 20.24
N ILE A 179 -9.46 -2.90 18.93
CA ILE A 179 -10.48 -3.17 17.92
C ILE A 179 -10.30 -4.62 17.46
N LEU A 180 -11.37 -5.39 17.50
CA LEU A 180 -11.45 -6.74 16.95
C LEU A 180 -12.14 -6.69 15.60
N VAL A 181 -11.54 -7.35 14.59
CA VAL A 181 -12.08 -7.41 13.22
C VAL A 181 -12.61 -8.79 12.89
N ASP A 182 -13.40 -8.87 11.82
CA ASP A 182 -13.83 -10.13 11.24
C ASP A 182 -12.68 -10.93 10.61
N LYS A 183 -12.91 -12.23 10.44
CA LYS A 183 -11.95 -13.17 9.84
C LYS A 183 -12.00 -13.13 8.32
#